data_AF-A0AA35JIC8-F1
#
_entry.id   AF-A0AA35JIC8-F1
#
_cell.length_a   1.000
_cell.length_b   1.000
_cell.length_c   1.000
_cell.angle_alpha   90.00
_cell.angle_beta   90.00
_cell.angle_gamma   90.00
#
_symmetry.space_group_name_H-M   'P 1'
#
loop_
_entity.id
_entity.type
_entity.pdbx_description
1 polymer ?
#
loop_
_entity_poly.entity_id
_entity_poly.type
_entity_poly.pdbx_seq_one_letter_code
_entity_poly.pdbx_strand_id
1 'polypeptide(L)'
;MPSKNSINRPKLTSNLNHRVHSLGKKRAHRERAGLLQPARSSVNSRSGEIKSVALDLYFQNKKDEGQTSTAVTLPTAPSHPASVTTRTLSKKRAKKIERNLKYAAQRKLLVDASAKVEDGMDIDLDSTKKVKENERKKSSLTLVKEALWNVIDDTSSHGLLIENGQGTTLGGPFFP
;
A
#
# COMPACT_ATOMS: atom_id res chain seq x y z
N MET A 1 42.96 39.03 15.08
CA MET A 1 43.62 40.10 15.86
C MET A 1 42.69 40.62 16.95
N PRO A 2 43.23 41.03 18.11
CA PRO A 2 42.48 41.80 19.10
C PRO A 2 41.89 43.06 18.45
N SER A 3 40.72 43.50 18.93
CA SER A 3 40.12 44.72 18.36
C SER A 3 40.89 45.95 18.82
N LYS A 4 41.03 46.96 17.95
CA LYS A 4 41.74 48.21 18.26
C LYS A 4 41.27 48.92 19.54
N ASN A 5 39.98 48.81 19.87
CA ASN A 5 39.38 49.46 21.05
C ASN A 5 39.46 48.62 22.34
N SER A 6 39.80 47.33 22.24
CA SER A 6 39.87 46.43 23.41
C SER A 6 40.93 45.37 23.18
N ILE A 7 42.19 45.78 23.30
CA ILE A 7 43.37 44.94 23.03
C ILE A 7 43.53 43.81 24.05
N ASN A 8 43.13 44.03 25.30
CA ASN A 8 43.23 43.03 26.37
C ASN A 8 42.03 42.05 26.40
N ARG A 9 41.06 42.20 25.49
CA ARG A 9 39.88 41.32 25.42
C ARG A 9 39.93 40.41 24.18
N PRO A 10 40.00 39.08 24.36
CA PRO A 10 39.99 38.14 23.24
C PRO A 10 38.67 38.19 22.46
N LYS A 11 38.74 38.46 21.15
CA LYS A 11 37.55 38.52 20.28
C LYS A 11 37.38 37.26 19.43
N LEU A 12 38.39 36.94 18.62
CA LEU A 12 38.27 35.85 17.64
C LEU A 12 38.20 34.47 18.31
N THR A 13 39.08 34.19 19.28
CA THR A 13 39.10 32.91 20.00
C THR A 13 37.80 32.67 20.77
N SER A 14 37.29 33.68 21.47
CA SER A 14 35.99 33.62 22.16
C SER A 14 34.84 33.36 21.19
N ASN A 15 34.78 34.09 20.07
CA ASN A 15 33.75 33.89 19.05
C ASN A 15 33.80 32.49 18.42
N LEU A 16 35.00 31.98 18.14
CA LEU A 16 35.19 30.64 17.61
C LEU A 16 34.76 29.58 18.63
N ASN A 17 35.14 29.74 19.89
CA ASN A 17 34.73 28.84 20.96
C ASN A 17 33.20 28.78 21.10
N HIS A 18 32.55 29.95 21.12
CA HIS A 18 31.09 30.03 21.16
C HIS A 18 30.42 29.35 19.95
N ARG A 19 30.96 29.54 18.74
CA ARG A 19 30.46 28.88 17.52
C ARG A 19 30.61 27.37 17.60
N VAL A 20 31.78 26.87 18.04
CA VAL A 20 32.04 25.43 18.17
C VAL A 20 31.07 24.80 19.17
N HIS A 21 30.86 25.40 20.34
CA HIS A 21 29.89 24.90 21.32
C HIS A 21 28.45 24.95 20.78
N SER A 22 28.07 26.02 20.08
CA SER A 22 26.73 26.13 19.46
C SER A 22 26.50 25.03 18.43
N LEU A 23 27.47 24.80 17.54
CA LEU A 23 27.39 23.73 16.53
C LEU A 23 27.42 22.34 17.16
N GLY A 24 28.23 22.13 18.21
CA GLY A 24 28.27 20.89 18.98
C GLY A 24 26.92 20.55 19.60
N LYS A 25 26.24 21.53 20.22
CA LYS A 25 24.89 21.36 20.76
C LYS A 25 23.88 21.04 19.67
N LYS A 26 23.93 21.73 18.51
CA LYS A 26 23.05 21.43 17.36
C LYS A 26 23.27 20.02 16.82
N ARG A 27 24.53 19.57 16.69
CA ARG A 27 24.86 18.21 16.26
C ARG A 27 24.29 17.17 17.22
N ALA A 28 24.54 17.32 18.52
CA ALA A 28 24.05 16.40 19.55
C ALA A 28 22.50 16.36 19.59
N HIS A 29 21.83 17.50 19.40
CA HIS A 29 20.37 17.52 19.31
C HIS A 29 19.85 16.77 18.08
N ARG A 30 20.47 16.95 16.90
CA ARG A 30 20.09 16.23 15.68
C ARG A 30 20.32 14.72 15.78
N GLU A 31 21.38 14.33 16.47
CA GLU A 31 21.70 12.93 16.79
C GLU A 31 20.63 12.32 17.70
N ARG A 32 20.28 12.98 18.81
CA ARG A 32 19.20 12.54 19.71
C ARG A 32 17.83 12.45 19.02
N ALA A 33 17.56 13.36 18.08
CA ALA A 33 16.34 13.34 17.28
C ALA A 33 16.34 12.24 16.19
N GLY A 34 17.41 11.44 16.05
CA GLY A 34 17.49 10.38 15.04
C GLY A 34 17.53 10.88 13.60
N LEU A 35 17.84 12.16 13.37
CA LEU A 35 17.88 12.76 12.03
C LEU A 35 19.18 12.43 11.27
N LEU A 36 20.20 11.95 12.00
CA LEU A 36 21.46 11.51 11.42
C LEU A 36 21.41 10.01 11.14
N GLN A 37 22.09 9.59 10.08
CA GLN A 37 22.15 8.18 9.72
C GLN A 37 22.98 7.39 10.75
N PRO A 38 22.61 6.14 11.04
CA PRO A 38 23.36 5.30 11.98
C PRO A 38 24.72 4.88 11.40
N ALA A 39 25.55 4.29 12.24
CA ALA A 39 26.83 3.72 11.84
C ALA A 39 26.69 2.69 10.71
N ARG A 40 27.77 2.50 9.94
CA ARG A 40 27.79 1.58 8.77
C ARG A 40 27.47 0.13 9.14
N SER A 41 27.89 -0.32 10.31
CA SER A 41 27.70 -1.70 10.81
C SER A 41 26.36 -1.92 11.51
N SER A 42 25.56 -0.88 11.72
CA SER A 42 24.24 -1.03 12.33
C SER A 42 23.33 -1.84 11.43
N VAL A 43 22.48 -2.70 12.02
CA VAL A 43 21.46 -3.47 11.30
C VAL A 43 20.46 -2.60 10.53
N ASN A 44 20.25 -1.36 10.97
CA ASN A 44 19.39 -0.39 10.30
C ASN A 44 20.15 0.42 9.22
N SER A 45 21.45 0.20 9.05
CA SER A 45 22.25 0.84 8.02
C SER A 45 21.92 0.26 6.65
N ARG A 46 22.02 1.11 5.62
CA ARG A 46 21.78 0.72 4.21
C ARG A 46 23.00 1.01 3.35
N SER A 47 24.16 0.65 3.89
CA SER A 47 25.45 0.86 3.23
C SER A 47 25.77 -0.32 2.32
N GLY A 48 25.93 -0.08 1.02
CA GLY A 48 26.06 -1.14 0.00
C GLY A 48 24.76 -1.43 -0.75
N GLU A 49 23.62 -1.07 -0.16
CA GLU A 49 22.29 -1.24 -0.74
C GLU A 49 21.85 -0.04 -1.60
N ILE A 50 20.86 -0.28 -2.47
CA ILE A 50 20.21 0.81 -3.21
C ILE A 50 19.45 1.75 -2.25
N LYS A 51 19.65 3.06 -2.44
CA LYS A 51 18.99 4.10 -1.65
C LYS A 51 17.93 4.78 -2.49
N SER A 52 16.66 4.57 -2.16
CA SER A 52 15.56 5.24 -2.86
C SER A 52 14.41 5.55 -1.92
N VAL A 53 14.09 6.84 -1.81
CA VAL A 53 12.98 7.33 -0.99
C VAL A 53 11.66 6.67 -1.39
N ALA A 54 11.46 6.36 -2.67
CA ALA A 54 10.25 5.72 -3.15
C ALA A 54 10.05 4.29 -2.59
N LEU A 55 11.11 3.49 -2.47
CA LEU A 55 10.99 2.17 -1.84
C LEU A 55 10.83 2.29 -0.32
N ASP A 56 11.54 3.24 0.29
CA ASP A 56 11.46 3.49 1.73
C ASP A 56 10.02 3.84 2.15
N LEU A 57 9.40 4.79 1.44
CA LEU A 57 8.00 5.16 1.65
C LEU A 57 7.07 3.97 1.34
N TYR A 58 7.33 3.18 0.30
CA TYR A 58 6.48 2.02 -0.02
C TYR A 58 6.43 1.02 1.15
N PHE A 59 7.60 0.64 1.66
CA PHE A 59 7.68 -0.34 2.75
C PHE A 59 7.29 0.25 4.11
N GLN A 60 7.48 1.55 4.33
CA GLN A 60 6.97 2.24 5.52
C GLN A 60 5.44 2.23 5.53
N ASN A 61 4.80 2.72 4.47
CA ASN A 61 3.35 2.75 4.37
C ASN A 61 2.72 1.34 4.47
N LYS A 62 3.39 0.31 3.96
CA LYS A 62 2.95 -1.09 4.10
C LYS A 62 2.97 -1.60 5.54
N LYS A 63 3.92 -1.14 6.36
CA LYS A 63 3.94 -1.45 7.80
C LYS A 63 2.79 -0.77 8.52
N ASP A 64 2.51 0.48 8.15
CA ASP A 64 1.41 1.27 8.72
C ASP A 64 0.03 0.65 8.38
N GLU A 65 -0.18 0.21 7.13
CA GLU A 65 -1.41 -0.51 6.72
C GLU A 65 -1.62 -1.83 7.49
N GLY A 66 -0.53 -2.53 7.82
CA GLY A 66 -0.60 -3.78 8.58
C GLY A 66 -0.99 -3.58 10.05
N GLN A 67 -0.70 -2.41 10.63
CA GLN A 67 -1.02 -2.11 12.03
C GLN A 67 -2.47 -1.66 12.24
N THR A 68 -3.13 -1.11 11.23
CA THR A 68 -4.52 -0.62 11.34
C THR A 68 -5.59 -1.72 11.26
N SER A 69 -5.21 -2.95 10.86
CA SER A 69 -6.18 -4.00 10.55
C SER A 69 -6.41 -5.03 11.67
N THR A 70 -5.56 -5.12 12.70
CA THR A 70 -5.65 -6.20 13.72
C THR A 70 -5.07 -5.84 15.10
N ALA A 71 -5.43 -4.72 15.74
CA ALA A 71 -5.12 -4.54 17.16
C ALA A 71 -5.98 -3.45 17.84
N VAL A 72 -7.06 -3.88 18.50
CA VAL A 72 -7.50 -3.25 19.76
C VAL A 72 -6.57 -3.80 20.84
N THR A 73 -5.40 -3.19 21.08
CA THR A 73 -4.61 -3.28 22.32
C THR A 73 -3.28 -2.53 22.19
N LEU A 74 -3.05 -1.61 23.14
CA LEU A 74 -1.82 -0.87 23.50
C LEU A 74 -1.27 0.17 22.50
N PRO A 75 -1.04 1.43 22.95
CA PRO A 75 -0.44 2.48 22.12
C PRO A 75 1.06 2.22 21.96
N THR A 76 1.43 1.47 20.92
CA THR A 76 2.84 1.35 20.54
C THR A 76 3.26 2.61 19.79
N ALA A 77 4.05 3.43 20.48
CA ALA A 77 4.85 4.56 20.01
C ALA A 77 4.07 5.75 19.40
N PRO A 78 4.47 7.00 19.71
CA PRO A 78 3.81 8.17 19.17
C PRO A 78 3.94 8.13 17.65
N SER A 79 2.81 8.09 16.95
CA SER A 79 2.76 8.50 15.56
C SER A 79 3.50 9.83 15.48
N HIS A 80 4.54 9.90 14.64
CA HIS A 80 5.31 11.12 14.50
C HIS A 80 4.34 12.28 14.29
N PRO A 81 4.41 13.36 15.09
CA PRO A 81 3.50 14.49 14.94
C PRO A 81 3.57 14.92 13.50
N ALA A 82 2.43 15.03 12.80
CA ALA A 82 2.29 15.21 11.35
C ALA A 82 3.41 16.09 10.77
N SER A 83 4.53 15.45 10.46
CA SER A 83 5.78 16.14 10.15
C SER A 83 5.78 16.28 8.65
N VAL A 84 5.56 17.50 8.19
CA VAL A 84 5.45 17.79 6.77
C VAL A 84 6.75 17.36 6.08
N THR A 85 6.65 16.39 5.18
CA THR A 85 7.77 15.98 4.33
C THR A 85 7.50 16.40 2.89
N THR A 86 8.55 16.69 2.13
CA THR A 86 8.46 16.90 0.68
C THR A 86 8.53 15.59 -0.11
N ARG A 87 8.63 14.45 0.59
CA ARG A 87 8.84 13.13 0.01
C ARG A 87 7.48 12.49 -0.23
N THR A 88 7.19 12.17 -1.49
CA THR A 88 5.93 11.53 -1.87
C THR A 88 6.18 10.26 -2.67
N LEU A 89 5.21 9.34 -2.60
CA LEU A 89 5.21 8.14 -3.42
C LEU A 89 4.13 8.29 -4.50
N SER A 90 4.56 8.47 -5.74
CA SER A 90 3.62 8.52 -6.86
C SER A 90 2.90 7.18 -7.02
N LYS A 91 1.57 7.21 -7.11
CA LYS A 91 0.73 6.02 -7.37
C LYS A 91 1.20 5.22 -8.59
N LYS A 92 1.72 5.91 -9.62
CA LYS A 92 2.32 5.27 -10.81
C LYS A 92 3.53 4.41 -10.41
N ARG A 93 4.39 4.92 -9.54
CA ARG A 93 5.56 4.18 -9.03
C ARG A 93 5.14 3.06 -8.08
N ALA A 94 4.11 3.26 -7.25
CA ALA A 94 3.54 2.23 -6.38
C ALA A 94 3.15 0.97 -7.17
N LYS A 95 2.32 1.15 -8.20
CA LYS A 95 1.87 0.05 -9.07
C LYS A 95 3.03 -0.67 -9.78
N LYS A 96 4.07 0.07 -10.17
CA LYS A 96 5.28 -0.54 -10.76
C LYS A 96 6.05 -1.37 -9.75
N ILE A 97 6.17 -0.91 -8.51
CA ILE A 97 6.83 -1.67 -7.43
C ILE A 97 6.05 -2.96 -7.17
N GLU A 98 4.73 -2.88 -7.02
CA GLU A 98 3.86 -4.05 -6.80
C GLU A 98 3.96 -5.07 -7.93
N ARG A 99 3.92 -4.60 -9.18
CA ARG A 99 4.06 -5.46 -10.35
C ARG A 99 5.41 -6.17 -10.36
N ASN A 100 6.50 -5.44 -10.09
CA ASN A 100 7.84 -6.02 -10.07
C ASN A 100 8.05 -6.96 -8.88
N LEU A 101 7.42 -6.68 -7.73
CA LEU A 101 7.44 -7.56 -6.56
C LEU A 101 6.76 -8.89 -6.88
N LYS A 102 5.63 -8.88 -7.59
CA LYS A 102 4.98 -10.10 -8.09
C LYS A 102 5.88 -10.91 -9.01
N TYR A 103 6.58 -10.26 -9.95
CA TYR A 103 7.53 -10.96 -10.83
C TYR A 103 8.72 -11.55 -10.05
N ALA A 104 9.21 -10.86 -9.04
CA ALA A 104 10.26 -11.40 -8.16
C ALA A 104 9.77 -12.62 -7.37
N ALA A 105 8.56 -12.56 -6.81
CA ALA A 105 7.96 -13.68 -6.07
C ALA A 105 7.71 -14.90 -6.96
N GLN A 106 7.24 -14.69 -8.20
CA GLN A 106 7.09 -15.78 -9.18
C GLN A 106 8.43 -16.44 -9.48
N ARG A 107 9.48 -15.66 -9.79
CA ARG A 107 10.82 -16.22 -10.02
C ARG A 107 11.36 -16.99 -8.83
N LYS A 108 11.14 -16.48 -7.61
CA LYS A 108 11.52 -17.21 -6.39
C LYS A 108 10.77 -18.53 -6.28
N LEU A 109 9.45 -18.54 -6.50
CA LEU A 109 8.64 -19.77 -6.44
C LEU A 109 9.11 -20.81 -7.46
N LEU A 110 9.48 -20.38 -8.68
CA LEU A 110 10.04 -21.28 -9.69
C LEU A 110 11.35 -21.92 -9.22
N VAL A 111 12.23 -21.14 -8.58
CA VAL A 111 13.48 -21.66 -8.00
C VAL A 111 13.21 -22.60 -6.83
N ASP A 112 12.27 -22.26 -5.95
CA ASP A 112 11.89 -23.11 -4.82
C ASP A 112 11.24 -24.42 -5.29
N ALA A 113 10.49 -24.39 -6.40
CA ALA A 113 9.88 -25.58 -7.01
C ALA A 113 10.93 -26.45 -7.70
N SER A 114 11.87 -25.88 -8.46
CA SER A 114 12.95 -26.64 -9.09
C SER A 114 13.86 -27.30 -8.05
N ALA A 115 14.20 -26.59 -6.96
CA ALA A 115 14.99 -27.14 -5.87
C ALA A 115 14.29 -28.35 -5.21
N LYS A 116 12.96 -28.29 -5.04
CA LYS A 116 12.18 -29.42 -4.48
C LYS A 116 12.06 -30.61 -5.43
N VAL A 117 11.99 -30.37 -6.73
CA VAL A 117 11.97 -31.44 -7.74
C VAL A 117 13.32 -32.14 -7.82
N GLU A 118 14.43 -31.42 -7.68
CA GLU A 118 15.77 -32.03 -7.63
C GLU A 118 16.04 -32.79 -6.32
N ASP A 119 15.48 -32.35 -5.18
CA ASP A 119 15.60 -33.04 -3.88
C ASP A 119 14.64 -34.25 -3.72
N GLY A 120 13.68 -34.44 -4.62
CA GLY A 120 12.65 -35.47 -4.49
C GLY A 120 12.14 -35.96 -5.85
N MET A 121 12.86 -36.92 -6.44
CA MET A 121 12.34 -37.74 -7.55
C MET A 121 11.22 -38.66 -7.03
N ASP A 122 9.98 -38.15 -7.00
CA ASP A 122 8.72 -38.88 -7.21
C ASP A 122 7.52 -37.96 -6.92
N ILE A 123 7.05 -37.19 -7.92
CA ILE A 123 5.68 -36.65 -7.89
C ILE A 123 5.04 -36.85 -9.27
N ASP A 124 4.17 -37.86 -9.30
CA ASP A 124 3.17 -38.14 -10.33
C ASP A 124 2.38 -36.87 -10.70
N LEU A 125 2.35 -36.58 -11.99
CA LEU A 125 2.03 -35.27 -12.57
C LEU A 125 0.54 -35.18 -12.93
N ASP A 126 -0.35 -35.58 -12.03
CA ASP A 126 -1.81 -35.68 -12.28
C ASP A 126 -2.65 -34.74 -11.40
N SER A 127 -2.30 -33.45 -11.37
CA SER A 127 -3.24 -32.43 -10.89
C SER A 127 -3.15 -31.11 -11.64
N THR A 128 -3.78 -31.07 -12.80
CA THR A 128 -4.24 -29.85 -13.47
C THR A 128 -5.31 -29.16 -12.60
N LYS A 129 -4.89 -28.44 -11.55
CA LYS A 129 -5.79 -27.55 -10.80
C LYS A 129 -5.98 -26.26 -11.59
N LYS A 130 -7.17 -26.19 -12.20
CA LYS A 130 -7.77 -25.03 -12.86
C LYS A 130 -7.46 -23.73 -12.12
N VAL A 131 -6.90 -22.79 -12.86
CA VAL A 131 -6.72 -21.39 -12.51
C VAL A 131 -8.08 -20.85 -12.05
N LYS A 132 -8.24 -20.59 -10.75
CA LYS A 132 -9.35 -19.80 -10.23
C LYS A 132 -9.21 -18.39 -10.81
N GLU A 133 -10.06 -18.12 -11.77
CA GLU A 133 -10.21 -16.83 -12.43
C GLU A 133 -10.47 -15.74 -11.38
N ASN A 134 -9.81 -14.60 -11.54
CA ASN A 134 -9.99 -13.45 -10.69
C ASN A 134 -11.42 -12.91 -10.86
N GLU A 135 -12.35 -13.34 -10.00
CA GLU A 135 -13.61 -12.64 -9.80
C GLU A 135 -13.30 -11.24 -9.25
N ARG A 136 -13.13 -10.29 -10.15
CA ARG A 136 -13.16 -8.87 -9.81
C ARG A 136 -14.52 -8.65 -9.15
N LYS A 137 -14.53 -8.22 -7.89
CA LYS A 137 -15.74 -7.85 -7.16
C LYS A 137 -16.63 -7.03 -8.08
N LYS A 138 -17.75 -7.61 -8.52
CA LYS A 138 -18.69 -6.96 -9.42
C LYS A 138 -19.19 -5.70 -8.74
N SER A 139 -19.19 -4.59 -9.47
CA SER A 139 -19.76 -3.33 -8.98
C SER A 139 -21.24 -3.53 -8.63
N SER A 140 -21.76 -2.80 -7.65
CA SER A 140 -23.18 -2.88 -7.29
C SER A 140 -24.08 -2.69 -8.52
N LEU A 141 -23.71 -1.77 -9.41
CA LEU A 141 -24.42 -1.55 -10.67
C LEU A 141 -24.36 -2.74 -11.63
N THR A 142 -23.24 -3.46 -11.70
CA THR A 142 -23.12 -4.63 -12.57
C THR A 142 -23.94 -5.80 -12.03
N LEU A 143 -24.03 -5.96 -10.70
CA LEU A 143 -24.88 -6.96 -10.08
C LEU A 143 -26.37 -6.69 -10.34
N VAL A 144 -26.80 -5.43 -10.22
CA VAL A 144 -28.20 -5.05 -10.52
C VAL A 144 -28.52 -5.24 -12.00
N LYS A 145 -27.60 -4.89 -12.90
CA LYS A 145 -27.79 -5.13 -14.34
C LYS A 145 -27.87 -6.60 -14.68
N GLU A 146 -26.99 -7.43 -14.12
CA GLU A 146 -27.04 -8.89 -14.31
C GLU A 146 -28.35 -9.47 -13.78
N ALA A 147 -28.79 -9.05 -12.59
CA ALA A 147 -30.07 -9.48 -12.03
C ALA A 147 -31.26 -9.04 -12.91
N LEU A 148 -31.24 -7.81 -13.43
CA LEU A 148 -32.28 -7.29 -14.30
C LEU A 148 -32.34 -8.04 -15.63
N TRP A 149 -31.19 -8.31 -16.25
CA TRP A 149 -31.13 -9.10 -17.49
C TRP A 149 -31.62 -10.52 -17.27
N ASN A 150 -31.27 -11.16 -16.15
CA ASN A 150 -31.79 -12.48 -15.81
C ASN A 150 -33.32 -12.50 -15.68
N VAL A 151 -33.93 -11.46 -15.08
CA VAL A 151 -35.39 -11.35 -14.96
C VAL A 151 -36.04 -11.10 -16.32
N ILE A 152 -35.46 -10.23 -17.15
CA ILE A 152 -35.99 -9.96 -18.50
C ILE A 152 -35.95 -11.23 -19.36
N ASP A 153 -34.83 -11.95 -19.35
CA ASP A 153 -34.68 -13.20 -20.11
C ASP A 153 -35.69 -14.25 -19.62
N ASP A 154 -35.90 -14.38 -18.31
CA ASP A 154 -36.91 -15.29 -17.74
C ASP A 154 -38.34 -14.88 -18.15
N THR A 155 -38.68 -13.59 -18.09
CA THR A 155 -40.00 -13.08 -18.54
C THR A 155 -40.22 -13.20 -20.05
N SER A 156 -39.16 -13.16 -20.86
CA SER A 156 -39.26 -13.38 -22.31
C SER A 156 -39.42 -14.86 -22.67
N SER A 157 -38.92 -15.76 -21.81
CA SER A 157 -39.04 -17.21 -21.95
C SER A 157 -40.38 -17.75 -21.44
N HIS A 158 -41.03 -17.02 -20.52
CA HIS A 158 -42.44 -17.22 -20.19
C HIS A 158 -43.28 -16.57 -21.28
N GLY A 159 -43.58 -17.35 -22.33
CA GLY A 159 -44.57 -16.95 -23.33
C GLY A 159 -45.83 -16.43 -22.63
N LEU A 160 -46.26 -15.23 -23.00
CA LEU A 160 -47.51 -14.62 -22.56
C LEU A 160 -48.65 -15.62 -22.81
N LEU A 161 -49.05 -16.37 -21.78
CA LEU A 161 -50.27 -17.15 -21.77
C LEU A 161 -51.42 -16.14 -21.69
N ILE A 162 -51.75 -15.53 -22.83
CA ILE A 162 -53.05 -14.90 -23.03
C ILE A 162 -54.03 -16.06 -23.10
N GLU A 163 -54.65 -16.36 -21.96
CA GLU A 163 -55.69 -17.38 -21.88
C GLU A 163 -56.89 -16.86 -22.69
N ASN A 164 -57.03 -17.34 -23.93
CA ASN A 164 -58.21 -17.11 -24.75
C ASN A 164 -59.36 -17.97 -24.21
N GLY A 165 -59.89 -17.60 -23.03
CA GLY A 165 -60.99 -18.27 -22.34
C GLY A 165 -62.32 -17.53 -22.53
N GLN A 166 -63.32 -18.25 -23.02
CA GLN A 166 -64.68 -17.79 -23.33
C GLN A 166 -65.43 -17.21 -22.11
N GLY A 167 -66.10 -16.08 -22.32
CA GLY A 167 -67.43 -15.76 -21.76
C GLY A 167 -67.56 -15.50 -20.25
N THR A 168 -67.65 -14.23 -19.86
CA THR A 168 -68.69 -13.78 -18.91
C THR A 168 -68.92 -12.28 -19.06
N THR A 169 -70.11 -11.96 -19.53
CA THR A 169 -70.67 -10.61 -19.60
C THR A 169 -70.78 -10.00 -18.21
N LEU A 170 -69.95 -9.02 -17.88
CA LEU A 170 -70.28 -8.02 -16.87
C LEU A 170 -70.56 -6.71 -17.61
N GLY A 171 -71.85 -6.38 -17.67
CA GLY A 171 -72.40 -5.27 -18.43
C GLY A 171 -71.78 -3.93 -18.07
N GLY A 172 -71.48 -3.15 -19.12
CA GLY A 172 -71.18 -1.73 -18.98
C GLY A 172 -72.46 -0.93 -18.68
N PRO A 173 -72.34 0.23 -18.00
CA PRO A 173 -73.43 1.19 -17.92
C PRO A 173 -73.69 1.85 -19.27
N PHE A 174 -74.93 1.74 -19.73
CA PHE A 174 -75.55 2.44 -20.85
C PHE A 174 -75.80 3.91 -20.48
N PHE A 175 -75.45 4.84 -21.37
CA PHE A 175 -75.82 6.26 -21.29
C PHE A 175 -76.46 6.70 -22.63
N PRO A 176 -77.68 7.30 -22.60
CA PRO A 176 -78.36 7.84 -23.79
C PRO A 176 -77.72 9.14 -24.31
#